data_AF-A0A418AJA9-F1
#
_entry.id   AF-A0A418AJA9-F1
#
_cell.length_a   1.000
_cell.length_b   1.000
_cell.length_c   1.000
_cell.angle_alpha   90.00
_cell.angle_beta   90.00
_cell.angle_gamma   90.00
#
_symmetry.space_group_name_H-M   'P 1'
#
loop_
_entity.id
_entity.type
_entity.pdbx_description
1 polymer ?
#
loop_
_entity_poly.entity_id
_entity_poly.type
_entity_poly.pdbx_seq_one_letter_code
_entity_poly.pdbx_strand_id
1 'polypeptide(L)'
;MCAIVLLLSLAAIFSGLTLGLMALDKNGLQIVIEAGEEAHATEQEKANAQNARKIQRVRRDGHLLLATLLFGNVAVNSVLAIIMADMTSGTLGFLLTTFLLVVFGELIPQALCSRHALYIGAKSLPIVWFFIYLMYIITKPIALTLDWMLGHEIGTIFNKREMLEIYVKHNMLDADETDIMKGAMHYKKKTVASVMTPIENVYTLPGSTKLTQATIRDIYHQ
;
A
#
# COMPACT_ATOMS: atom_id res chain seq x y z
N MET A 1 21.81 -31.43 11.95
CA MET A 1 21.45 -31.04 10.55
C MET A 1 19.95 -30.88 10.32
N CYS A 2 19.09 -31.86 10.65
CA CYS A 2 17.63 -31.74 10.42
C CYS A 2 17.00 -30.51 11.08
N ALA A 3 17.40 -30.18 12.31
CA ALA A 3 16.93 -28.98 13.00
C ALA A 3 17.32 -27.68 12.28
N ILE A 4 18.53 -27.61 11.70
CA ILE A 4 19.00 -26.43 10.96
C ILE A 4 18.18 -26.24 9.68
N VAL A 5 17.91 -27.31 8.93
CA VAL A 5 17.09 -27.23 7.71
C VAL A 5 15.67 -26.77 8.05
N LEU A 6 15.10 -27.27 9.15
CA LEU A 6 13.76 -26.86 9.61
C LEU A 6 13.73 -25.39 10.08
N LEU A 7 14.75 -24.94 10.81
CA LEU A 7 14.83 -23.54 11.24
C LEU A 7 15.06 -22.61 10.05
N LEU A 8 15.91 -23.00 9.10
CA LEU A 8 16.16 -22.20 7.90
C LEU A 8 14.91 -22.08 7.02
N SER A 9 14.11 -23.16 6.89
CA SER A 9 12.85 -23.09 6.15
C SER A 9 11.81 -22.23 6.88
N LEU A 10 11.79 -22.27 8.20
CA LEU A 10 10.89 -21.44 8.99
C LEU A 10 11.28 -19.96 8.95
N ALA A 11 12.58 -19.64 8.99
CA ALA A 11 13.12 -18.30 8.76
C ALA A 11 12.71 -17.76 7.38
N ALA A 12 12.87 -18.59 6.34
CA ALA A 12 12.44 -18.28 4.98
C ALA A 12 10.95 -17.94 4.88
N ILE A 13 10.09 -18.71 5.56
CA ILE A 13 8.66 -18.46 5.61
C ILE A 13 8.37 -17.14 6.31
N PHE A 14 8.91 -16.90 7.51
CA PHE A 14 8.64 -15.66 8.24
C PHE A 14 9.15 -14.43 7.50
N SER A 15 10.39 -14.44 7.03
CA SER A 15 10.99 -13.32 6.31
C SER A 15 10.26 -13.03 4.99
N GLY A 16 10.01 -14.07 4.19
CA GLY A 16 9.31 -13.95 2.92
C GLY A 16 7.88 -13.43 3.06
N LEU A 17 7.11 -14.00 4.01
CA LEU A 17 5.73 -13.56 4.25
C LEU A 17 5.64 -12.18 4.90
N THR A 18 6.63 -11.78 5.70
CA THR A 18 6.69 -10.42 6.24
C THR A 18 6.71 -9.43 5.10
N LEU A 19 7.66 -9.55 4.15
CA LEU A 19 7.71 -8.64 3.01
C LEU A 19 6.48 -8.80 2.11
N GLY A 20 6.12 -10.04 1.74
CA GLY A 20 5.03 -10.31 0.80
C GLY A 20 3.67 -9.79 1.27
N LEU A 21 3.29 -10.08 2.52
CA LEU A 21 1.99 -9.64 3.07
C LEU A 21 1.98 -8.16 3.46
N MET A 22 3.11 -7.62 3.94
CA MET A 22 3.18 -6.20 4.30
C MET A 22 3.19 -5.30 3.06
N ALA A 23 3.80 -5.75 1.95
CA ALA A 23 3.81 -5.01 0.68
C ALA A 23 2.43 -4.93 0.00
N LEU A 24 1.49 -5.81 0.36
CA LEU A 24 0.11 -5.73 -0.08
C LEU A 24 -0.65 -4.70 0.76
N ASP A 25 -0.83 -3.50 0.20
CA ASP A 25 -1.57 -2.42 0.85
C ASP A 25 -3.08 -2.73 0.95
N LYS A 26 -3.73 -2.21 1.99
CA LYS A 26 -5.17 -2.40 2.26
C LYS A 26 -6.03 -1.85 1.11
N ASN A 27 -5.67 -0.69 0.54
CA ASN A 27 -6.43 -0.08 -0.55
C ASN A 27 -6.14 -0.80 -1.87
N GLY A 28 -4.87 -1.19 -2.11
CA GLY A 28 -4.52 -2.01 -3.27
C GLY A 28 -5.27 -3.35 -3.30
N LEU A 29 -5.38 -4.02 -2.14
CA LEU A 29 -6.19 -5.24 -2.00
C LEU A 29 -7.66 -4.98 -2.29
N GLN A 30 -8.21 -3.86 -1.81
CA GLN A 30 -9.61 -3.49 -2.06
C GLN A 30 -9.89 -3.28 -3.56
N ILE A 31 -8.99 -2.60 -4.28
CA ILE A 31 -9.10 -2.41 -5.74
C ILE A 31 -9.13 -3.76 -6.48
N VAL A 32 -8.25 -4.71 -6.09
CA VAL A 32 -8.23 -6.05 -6.70
C VAL A 32 -9.52 -6.82 -6.42
N ILE A 33 -10.13 -6.63 -5.25
CA ILE A 33 -11.41 -7.25 -4.90
C ILE A 33 -12.53 -6.69 -5.77
N GLU A 34 -12.61 -5.38 -5.89
CA GLU A 34 -13.62 -4.67 -6.68
C GLU A 34 -13.51 -5.03 -8.17
N ALA A 35 -12.30 -5.05 -8.73
CA ALA A 35 -12.06 -5.43 -10.12
C ALA A 35 -12.57 -6.86 -10.44
N GLY A 36 -12.48 -7.81 -9.50
CA GLY A 36 -13.01 -9.16 -9.69
C GLY A 36 -14.52 -9.31 -9.48
N GLU A 37 -15.21 -8.28 -8.97
CA GLU A 37 -16.67 -8.26 -8.82
C GLU A 37 -17.38 -7.68 -10.04
N GLU A 38 -16.64 -7.08 -10.98
CA GLU A 38 -17.20 -6.50 -12.19
C GLU A 38 -17.84 -7.57 -13.10
N ALA A 39 -18.95 -7.21 -13.75
CA ALA A 39 -19.75 -8.14 -14.56
C ALA A 39 -18.97 -8.75 -15.74
N HIS A 40 -17.91 -8.08 -16.20
CA HIS A 40 -17.07 -8.49 -17.31
C HIS A 40 -15.67 -8.97 -16.86
N ALA A 41 -15.48 -9.21 -15.56
CA ALA A 41 -14.21 -9.67 -15.01
C ALA A 41 -13.81 -11.06 -15.53
N THR A 42 -12.54 -11.20 -15.83
CA THR A 42 -11.90 -12.45 -16.27
C THR A 42 -11.87 -13.46 -15.12
N GLU A 43 -11.86 -14.76 -15.41
CA GLU A 43 -11.76 -15.80 -14.37
C GLU A 43 -10.52 -15.66 -13.48
N GLN A 44 -9.41 -15.15 -14.03
CA GLN A 44 -8.20 -14.84 -13.27
C GLN A 44 -8.39 -13.67 -12.30
N GLU A 45 -9.14 -12.65 -12.68
CA GLU A 45 -9.45 -11.49 -11.82
C GLU A 45 -10.36 -11.91 -10.67
N LYS A 46 -11.36 -12.76 -10.95
CA LYS A 46 -12.20 -13.37 -9.91
C LYS A 46 -11.38 -14.20 -8.91
N ALA A 47 -10.45 -15.02 -9.40
CA ALA A 47 -9.57 -15.80 -8.54
C ALA A 47 -8.65 -14.91 -7.68
N ASN A 48 -8.10 -13.85 -8.27
CA ASN A 48 -7.27 -12.88 -7.57
C ASN A 48 -8.07 -12.11 -6.50
N ALA A 49 -9.30 -11.71 -6.80
CA ALA A 49 -10.20 -11.07 -5.84
C ALA A 49 -10.49 -11.98 -4.64
N GLN A 50 -10.73 -13.27 -4.86
CA GLN A 50 -10.91 -14.23 -3.77
C GLN A 50 -9.66 -14.34 -2.88
N ASN A 51 -8.48 -14.36 -3.49
CA ASN A 51 -7.20 -14.38 -2.75
C ASN A 51 -6.99 -13.09 -1.95
N ALA A 52 -7.25 -11.93 -2.57
CA ALA A 52 -7.16 -10.61 -1.94
C ALA A 52 -8.10 -10.49 -0.73
N ARG A 53 -9.36 -10.94 -0.85
CA ARG A 53 -10.32 -10.96 0.28
C ARG A 53 -9.81 -11.74 1.48
N LYS A 54 -9.16 -12.89 1.26
CA LYS A 54 -8.61 -13.71 2.35
C LYS A 54 -7.44 -13.01 3.03
N ILE A 55 -6.54 -12.40 2.26
CA ILE A 55 -5.38 -11.66 2.78
C ILE A 55 -5.83 -10.41 3.55
N GLN A 56 -6.82 -9.69 3.03
CA GLN A 56 -7.35 -8.46 3.64
C GLN A 56 -7.82 -8.71 5.08
N ARG A 57 -8.37 -9.89 5.39
CA ARG A 57 -8.79 -10.25 6.76
C ARG A 57 -7.63 -10.25 7.74
N VAL A 58 -6.49 -10.79 7.35
CA VAL A 58 -5.29 -10.84 8.20
C VAL A 58 -4.59 -9.48 8.23
N ARG A 59 -4.55 -8.79 7.09
CA ARG A 59 -3.94 -7.45 6.99
C ARG A 59 -4.74 -6.38 7.72
N ARG A 60 -6.01 -6.63 8.09
CA ARG A 60 -6.84 -5.69 8.86
C ARG A 60 -6.16 -5.24 10.15
N ASP A 61 -5.61 -6.19 10.92
CA ASP A 61 -4.78 -5.95 12.10
C ASP A 61 -3.30 -6.09 11.72
N GLY A 62 -2.81 -5.10 10.96
CA GLY A 62 -1.49 -5.18 10.35
C GLY A 62 -0.34 -5.09 11.34
N HIS A 63 -0.50 -4.36 12.45
CA HIS A 63 0.47 -4.37 13.55
C HIS A 63 0.56 -5.73 14.23
N LEU A 64 -0.56 -6.45 14.44
CA LEU A 64 -0.52 -7.82 14.96
C LEU A 64 0.18 -8.79 14.00
N LEU A 65 -0.13 -8.67 12.70
CA LEU A 65 0.52 -9.49 11.67
C LEU A 65 2.03 -9.20 11.61
N LEU A 66 2.41 -7.92 11.58
CA LEU A 66 3.80 -7.48 11.58
C LEU A 66 4.53 -7.99 12.83
N ALA A 67 3.97 -7.76 14.02
CA ALA A 67 4.56 -8.21 15.28
C ALA A 67 4.75 -9.72 15.31
N THR A 68 3.77 -10.50 14.83
CA THR A 68 3.85 -11.96 14.81
C THR A 68 4.93 -12.47 13.88
N LEU A 69 4.94 -12.00 12.62
CA LEU A 69 5.91 -12.49 11.64
C LEU A 69 7.33 -12.03 11.96
N LEU A 70 7.49 -10.78 12.43
CA LEU A 70 8.80 -10.24 12.81
C LEU A 70 9.35 -10.93 14.06
N PHE A 71 8.51 -11.14 15.08
CA PHE A 71 8.91 -11.85 16.29
C PHE A 71 9.32 -13.30 15.98
N GLY A 72 8.52 -14.00 15.16
CA GLY A 72 8.86 -15.34 14.67
C GLY A 72 10.18 -15.36 13.91
N ASN A 73 10.40 -14.41 13.00
CA ASN A 73 11.64 -14.29 12.24
C ASN A 73 12.86 -14.14 13.16
N VAL A 74 12.81 -13.17 14.08
CA VAL A 74 13.92 -12.90 15.01
C VAL A 74 14.17 -14.10 15.93
N ALA A 75 13.13 -14.76 16.43
CA ALA A 75 13.26 -15.92 17.29
C ALA A 75 13.95 -17.09 16.57
N VAL A 76 13.49 -17.42 15.36
CA VAL A 76 14.06 -18.53 14.57
C VAL A 76 15.49 -18.24 14.15
N ASN A 77 15.78 -17.01 13.70
CA ASN A 77 17.13 -16.60 13.32
C ASN A 77 18.08 -16.66 14.51
N SER A 78 17.62 -16.25 15.70
CA SER A 78 18.41 -16.28 16.93
C SER A 78 18.71 -17.73 17.36
N VAL A 79 17.72 -18.61 17.34
CA VAL A 79 17.90 -20.04 17.66
C VAL A 79 18.85 -20.71 16.66
N LEU A 80 18.72 -20.41 15.37
CA LEU A 80 19.60 -20.96 14.34
C LEU A 80 21.05 -20.50 14.54
N ALA A 81 21.27 -19.23 14.85
CA ALA A 81 22.61 -18.68 15.12
C ALA A 81 23.26 -19.34 16.34
N ILE A 82 22.52 -19.54 17.43
CA ILE A 82 23.01 -20.21 18.63
C ILE A 82 23.41 -21.66 18.31
N ILE A 83 22.54 -22.43 17.65
CA ILE A 83 22.81 -23.83 17.30
C ILE A 83 24.04 -23.94 16.38
N MET A 84 24.18 -23.05 15.39
CA MET A 84 25.31 -23.09 14.48
C MET A 84 26.63 -22.68 15.14
N ALA A 85 26.58 -21.72 16.07
CA ALA A 85 27.74 -21.31 16.86
C ALA A 85 28.21 -22.44 17.79
N ASP A 86 27.28 -23.20 18.38
CA ASP A 86 27.60 -24.35 19.23
C ASP A 86 28.12 -25.57 18.43
N MET A 87 27.64 -25.76 17.20
CA MET A 87 28.06 -26.89 16.35
C MET A 87 29.39 -26.65 15.61
N THR A 88 29.87 -25.41 15.52
CA THR A 88 31.06 -25.02 14.74
C THR A 88 32.08 -24.32 15.65
N SER A 89 33.27 -23.99 15.16
CA SER A 89 34.08 -22.98 15.86
C SER A 89 33.37 -21.62 15.77
N GLY A 90 33.23 -20.90 16.89
CA GLY A 90 32.35 -19.73 16.98
C GLY A 90 32.49 -18.69 15.86
N THR A 91 33.71 -18.46 15.34
CA THR A 91 33.95 -17.56 14.22
C THR A 91 33.45 -18.10 12.88
N LEU A 92 33.70 -19.38 12.57
CA LEU A 92 33.17 -20.04 11.38
C LEU A 92 31.64 -20.22 11.46
N GLY A 93 31.13 -20.56 12.65
CA GLY A 93 29.69 -20.67 12.91
C GLY A 93 28.98 -19.34 12.66
N PHE A 94 29.52 -18.23 13.15
CA PHE A 94 29.00 -16.89 12.88
C PHE A 94 28.95 -16.58 11.38
N LEU A 95 30.06 -16.75 10.66
CA LEU A 95 30.13 -16.45 9.22
C LEU A 95 29.18 -17.33 8.40
N LEU A 96 29.18 -18.63 8.68
CA LEU A 96 28.34 -19.60 7.97
C LEU A 96 26.85 -19.34 8.22
N THR A 97 26.46 -19.08 9.47
CA THR A 97 25.06 -18.77 9.80
C THR A 97 24.61 -17.49 9.12
N THR A 98 25.44 -16.44 9.17
CA THR A 98 25.12 -15.15 8.56
C THR A 98 24.89 -15.31 7.06
N PHE A 99 25.79 -16.03 6.37
CA PHE A 99 25.64 -16.31 4.95
C PHE A 99 24.36 -17.10 4.65
N LEU A 100 24.11 -18.19 5.39
CA LEU A 100 22.93 -19.04 5.17
C LEU A 100 21.62 -18.29 5.43
N LEU A 101 21.54 -17.52 6.52
CA LEU A 101 20.36 -16.72 6.86
C LEU A 101 20.10 -15.65 5.80
N VAL A 102 21.11 -14.85 5.45
CA VAL A 102 20.91 -13.74 4.49
C VAL A 102 20.51 -14.28 3.12
N VAL A 103 21.18 -15.31 2.60
CA VAL A 103 20.91 -15.79 1.24
C VAL A 103 19.64 -16.64 1.19
N PHE A 104 19.56 -17.68 2.03
CA PHE A 104 18.49 -18.68 1.95
C PHE A 104 17.32 -18.40 2.90
N GLY A 105 17.56 -17.74 4.02
CA GLY A 105 16.51 -17.38 4.99
C GLY A 105 15.81 -16.05 4.68
N GLU A 106 16.47 -15.12 3.97
CA GLU A 106 15.92 -13.78 3.76
C GLU A 106 15.83 -13.41 2.28
N LEU A 107 16.96 -13.23 1.59
CA LEU A 107 17.01 -12.59 0.28
C LEU A 107 16.23 -13.37 -0.80
N ILE A 108 16.47 -14.68 -0.92
CA ILE A 108 15.75 -15.52 -1.90
C ILE A 108 14.25 -15.61 -1.55
N PRO A 109 13.85 -15.97 -0.31
CA PRO A 109 12.43 -16.03 0.07
C PRO A 109 11.70 -14.70 -0.10
N GLN A 110 12.30 -13.58 0.29
CA GLN A 110 11.73 -12.25 0.15
C GLN A 110 11.55 -11.86 -1.32
N ALA A 111 12.54 -12.11 -2.18
CA ALA A 111 12.44 -11.82 -3.60
C ALA A 111 11.30 -12.61 -4.27
N LEU A 112 11.13 -13.89 -3.91
CA LEU A 112 10.05 -14.74 -4.42
C LEU A 112 8.68 -14.28 -3.92
N CYS A 113 8.57 -14.01 -2.61
CA CYS A 113 7.32 -13.56 -1.98
C CYS A 113 6.92 -12.16 -2.44
N SER A 114 7.87 -11.27 -2.75
CA SER A 114 7.57 -9.95 -3.29
C SER A 114 6.98 -10.03 -4.70
N ARG A 115 7.53 -10.87 -5.58
CA ARG A 115 7.03 -11.04 -6.97
C ARG A 115 5.66 -11.71 -7.06
N HIS A 116 5.38 -12.67 -6.17
CA HIS A 116 4.13 -13.45 -6.20
C HIS A 116 3.32 -13.29 -4.91
N ALA A 117 3.33 -12.07 -4.34
CA ALA A 117 2.79 -11.77 -3.01
C ALA A 117 1.32 -12.21 -2.86
N LEU A 118 0.48 -11.95 -3.85
CA LEU A 118 -0.94 -12.29 -3.80
C LEU A 118 -1.17 -13.81 -3.75
N TYR A 119 -0.47 -14.57 -4.60
CA TYR A 119 -0.62 -16.03 -4.69
C TYR A 119 0.01 -16.73 -3.48
N ILE A 120 1.27 -16.42 -3.16
CA ILE A 120 1.99 -17.02 -2.03
C ILE A 120 1.34 -16.62 -0.72
N GLY A 121 0.98 -15.34 -0.57
CA GLY A 121 0.30 -14.81 0.60
C GLY A 121 -1.02 -15.52 0.87
N ALA A 122 -1.88 -15.67 -0.16
CA ALA A 122 -3.17 -16.34 0.02
C ALA A 122 -3.03 -17.83 0.38
N LYS A 123 -2.06 -18.53 -0.22
CA LYS A 123 -1.82 -19.96 0.06
C LYS A 123 -1.21 -20.20 1.44
N SER A 124 -0.44 -19.25 1.95
CA SER A 124 0.23 -19.34 3.26
C SER A 124 -0.61 -18.85 4.44
N LEU A 125 -1.82 -18.32 4.21
CA LEU A 125 -2.70 -17.85 5.28
C LEU A 125 -2.96 -18.86 6.41
N PRO A 126 -3.15 -20.19 6.16
CA PRO A 126 -3.32 -21.15 7.25
C PRO A 126 -2.10 -21.18 8.19
N ILE A 127 -0.90 -21.07 7.63
CA ILE A 127 0.36 -21.04 8.38
C ILE A 127 0.46 -19.75 9.20
N VAL A 128 0.10 -18.62 8.59
CA VAL A 128 0.09 -17.31 9.27
C VAL A 128 -0.88 -17.32 10.45
N TRP A 129 -2.11 -17.80 10.26
CA TRP A 129 -3.09 -17.90 11.34
C TRP A 129 -2.64 -18.83 12.46
N PHE A 130 -1.99 -19.95 12.14
CA PHE A 130 -1.39 -20.84 13.12
C PHE A 130 -0.37 -20.10 14.01
N PHE A 131 0.54 -19.33 13.41
CA PHE A 131 1.54 -18.56 14.19
C PHE A 131 0.93 -17.39 14.95
N ILE A 132 -0.06 -16.69 14.38
CA ILE A 132 -0.79 -15.64 15.10
C ILE A 132 -1.43 -16.22 16.36
N TYR A 133 -2.11 -17.37 16.25
CA TYR A 133 -2.74 -18.01 17.41
C TYR A 133 -1.70 -18.48 18.43
N LEU A 134 -0.64 -19.13 17.97
CA LEU A 134 0.44 -19.65 18.82
C LEU A 134 1.13 -18.54 19.61
N MET A 135 1.39 -17.40 18.97
CA MET A 135 2.16 -16.29 19.55
C MET A 135 1.27 -15.17 20.10
N TYR A 136 -0.05 -15.32 20.05
CA TYR A 136 -1.02 -14.25 20.33
C TYR A 136 -0.79 -13.56 21.69
N ILE A 137 -0.50 -14.36 22.72
CA ILE A 137 -0.27 -13.88 24.09
C ILE A 137 0.90 -12.88 24.14
N ILE A 138 1.92 -13.10 23.31
CA ILE A 138 3.14 -12.29 23.27
C ILE A 138 3.01 -11.15 22.25
N THR A 139 2.46 -11.42 21.07
CA THR A 139 2.46 -10.47 19.96
C THR A 139 1.33 -9.44 20.06
N LYS A 140 0.23 -9.76 20.75
CA LYS A 140 -0.87 -8.80 20.95
C LYS A 140 -0.48 -7.59 21.81
N PRO A 141 0.20 -7.71 22.97
CA PRO A 141 0.64 -6.53 23.71
C PRO A 141 1.62 -5.68 22.90
N ILE A 142 2.54 -6.30 22.15
CA ILE A 142 3.46 -5.60 21.25
C ILE A 142 2.67 -4.80 20.20
N ALA A 143 1.69 -5.42 19.55
CA ALA A 143 0.84 -4.77 18.57
C ALA A 143 0.06 -3.59 19.17
N LEU A 144 -0.50 -3.75 20.37
CA LEU A 144 -1.20 -2.66 21.07
C LEU A 144 -0.26 -1.51 21.44
N THR A 145 0.98 -1.81 21.84
CA THR A 145 1.99 -0.77 22.06
C THR A 145 2.30 -0.01 20.78
N LEU A 146 2.43 -0.70 19.64
CA LEU A 146 2.60 -0.06 18.33
C LEU A 146 1.38 0.79 17.96
N ASP A 147 0.16 0.29 18.15
CA ASP A 147 -1.09 1.03 17.91
C ASP A 147 -1.18 2.29 18.76
N TRP A 148 -0.70 2.24 20.00
CA TRP A 148 -0.70 3.39 20.90
C TRP A 148 0.36 4.43 20.52
N MET A 149 1.56 4.00 20.13
CA MET A 149 2.67 4.90 19.81
C MET A 149 2.56 5.53 18.41
N LEU A 150 2.17 4.74 17.40
CA LEU A 150 2.13 5.18 15.99
C LEU A 150 0.71 5.53 15.51
N GLY A 151 -0.31 5.22 16.31
CA GLY A 151 -1.70 5.21 15.85
C GLY A 151 -2.04 3.95 15.07
N HIS A 152 -3.32 3.72 14.79
CA HIS A 152 -3.72 2.60 13.94
C HIS A 152 -3.16 2.75 12.53
N GLU A 153 -2.70 1.64 11.93
CA GLU A 153 -2.27 1.58 10.53
C GLU A 153 -3.49 1.84 9.62
N ILE A 154 -3.77 3.11 9.36
CA ILE A 154 -4.66 3.55 8.29
C ILE A 154 -3.85 3.30 7.01
N GLY A 155 -4.34 2.41 6.13
CA GLY A 155 -3.63 2.05 4.88
C GLY A 155 -3.26 3.28 4.05
N THR A 156 -2.40 3.14 3.04
CA THR A 156 -1.90 4.32 2.29
C THR A 156 -3.04 5.11 1.65
N ILE A 157 -3.51 6.15 2.33
CA ILE A 157 -4.45 7.12 1.77
C ILE A 157 -3.62 7.97 0.82
N PHE A 158 -3.51 7.53 -0.43
CA PHE A 158 -3.04 8.41 -1.48
C PHE A 158 -3.98 9.60 -1.51
N ASN A 159 -3.43 10.78 -1.26
CA ASN A 159 -4.20 11.99 -1.44
C ASN A 159 -4.57 12.08 -2.92
N LYS A 160 -5.76 12.60 -3.27
CA LYS A 160 -6.20 12.73 -4.67
C LYS A 160 -5.15 13.43 -5.56
N ARG A 161 -4.32 14.29 -4.94
CA ARG A 161 -3.14 14.92 -5.55
C ARG A 161 -2.01 13.96 -5.90
N GLU A 162 -1.62 13.07 -5.00
CA GLU A 162 -0.53 12.10 -5.25
C GLU A 162 -0.90 11.09 -6.32
N MET A 163 -2.15 10.60 -6.32
CA MET A 163 -2.67 9.77 -7.41
C MET A 163 -2.51 10.49 -8.76
N LEU A 164 -2.96 11.74 -8.86
CA LEU A 164 -2.87 12.51 -10.11
C LEU A 164 -1.42 12.71 -10.57
N GLU A 165 -0.49 13.00 -9.66
CA GLU A 165 0.93 13.15 -9.97
C GLU A 165 1.53 11.85 -10.54
N ILE A 166 1.11 10.68 -10.05
CA ILE A 166 1.55 9.39 -10.57
C ILE A 166 1.04 9.18 -12.01
N TYR A 167 -0.24 9.45 -12.29
CA TYR A 167 -0.81 9.30 -13.64
C TYR A 167 -0.17 10.24 -14.66
N VAL A 168 0.08 11.49 -14.27
CA VAL A 168 0.77 12.48 -15.12
C VAL A 168 2.22 12.09 -15.36
N LYS A 169 2.93 11.59 -14.34
CA LYS A 169 4.34 11.16 -14.45
C LYS A 169 4.52 9.92 -15.33
N HIS A 170 3.51 9.05 -15.40
CA HIS A 170 3.52 7.86 -16.25
C HIS A 170 2.95 8.08 -17.66
N ASN A 171 2.63 9.33 -18.07
CA ASN A 171 2.01 9.65 -19.36
C ASN A 171 0.80 8.77 -19.69
N MET A 172 0.03 8.38 -18.67
CA MET A 172 -1.16 7.55 -18.85
C MET A 172 -2.40 8.37 -19.21
N LEU A 173 -2.27 9.69 -19.29
CA LEU A 173 -3.33 10.64 -19.61
C LEU A 173 -2.83 11.62 -20.65
N ASP A 174 -3.71 12.02 -21.57
CA ASP A 174 -3.41 13.09 -22.51
C ASP A 174 -3.33 14.45 -21.80
N ALA A 175 -2.71 15.43 -22.45
CA ALA A 175 -2.51 16.77 -21.89
C ALA A 175 -3.85 17.44 -21.51
N ASP A 176 -4.88 17.29 -22.36
CA ASP A 176 -6.20 17.87 -22.13
C ASP A 176 -6.92 17.21 -20.95
N GLU A 177 -6.84 15.88 -20.83
CA GLU A 177 -7.41 15.14 -19.70
C GLU A 177 -6.74 15.54 -18.38
N THR A 178 -5.42 15.70 -18.41
CA THR A 178 -4.63 16.16 -17.28
C THR A 178 -5.08 17.54 -16.79
N ASP A 179 -5.33 18.47 -17.71
CA ASP A 179 -5.72 19.84 -17.36
C ASP A 179 -7.16 19.92 -16.83
N ILE A 180 -8.08 19.13 -17.39
CA ILE A 180 -9.45 19.01 -16.87
C ILE A 180 -9.43 18.47 -15.43
N MET A 181 -8.65 17.42 -15.20
CA MET A 181 -8.59 16.73 -13.91
C MET A 181 -7.91 17.60 -12.83
N LYS A 182 -6.85 18.33 -13.19
CA LYS A 182 -6.28 19.40 -12.34
C LYS A 182 -7.33 20.47 -12.03
N GLY A 183 -8.05 20.95 -13.05
CA GLY A 183 -9.11 21.93 -12.91
C GLY A 183 -10.17 21.51 -11.90
N ALA A 184 -10.69 20.28 -12.01
CA ALA A 184 -11.69 19.71 -11.11
C ALA A 184 -11.19 19.59 -9.65
N MET A 185 -9.93 19.21 -9.44
CA MET A 185 -9.35 19.13 -8.09
C MET A 185 -9.15 20.49 -7.44
N HIS A 186 -8.77 21.50 -8.23
CA HIS A 186 -8.60 22.86 -7.75
C HIS A 186 -9.93 23.60 -7.58
N TYR A 187 -10.99 23.16 -8.25
CA TYR A 187 -12.33 23.77 -8.21
C TYR A 187 -12.85 23.95 -6.79
N LYS A 188 -12.76 22.91 -5.93
CA LYS A 188 -13.23 22.98 -4.53
C LYS A 188 -12.50 24.04 -3.70
N LYS A 189 -11.26 24.37 -4.05
CA LYS A 189 -10.43 25.35 -3.34
C LYS A 189 -10.44 26.72 -4.00
N LYS A 190 -10.99 26.86 -5.20
CA LYS A 190 -11.06 28.13 -5.92
C LYS A 190 -12.10 29.03 -5.27
N THR A 191 -11.70 30.26 -4.95
CA THR A 191 -12.61 31.29 -4.45
C THR A 191 -13.14 32.12 -5.61
N VAL A 192 -14.35 32.68 -5.49
CA VAL A 192 -14.94 33.55 -6.52
C VAL A 192 -14.02 34.74 -6.83
N ALA A 193 -13.35 35.29 -5.81
CA ALA A 193 -12.39 36.37 -5.97
C ALA A 193 -11.23 36.04 -6.93
N SER A 194 -10.86 34.76 -7.08
CA SER A 194 -9.77 34.32 -7.98
C SER A 194 -10.19 34.18 -9.45
N VAL A 195 -11.48 34.26 -9.75
CA VAL A 195 -12.04 34.06 -11.10
C VAL A 195 -12.96 35.18 -11.57
N MET A 196 -13.44 36.02 -10.66
CA MET A 196 -14.31 37.13 -11.01
C MET A 196 -13.57 38.16 -11.87
N THR A 197 -14.30 38.78 -12.78
CA THR A 197 -13.81 39.97 -13.49
C THR A 197 -13.68 41.12 -12.48
N PRO A 198 -12.50 41.74 -12.34
CA PRO A 198 -12.33 42.94 -11.52
C PRO A 198 -13.32 44.04 -11.93
N ILE A 199 -13.87 44.78 -10.97
CA ILE A 199 -14.93 45.77 -11.23
C ILE A 199 -14.51 46.85 -12.24
N GLU A 200 -13.22 47.18 -12.28
CA GLU A 200 -12.61 48.09 -13.26
C GLU A 200 -12.73 47.61 -14.72
N ASN A 201 -12.85 46.30 -14.92
CA ASN A 201 -12.99 45.66 -16.23
C ASN A 201 -14.42 45.20 -16.51
N VAL A 202 -15.38 45.56 -15.65
CA VAL A 202 -16.79 45.23 -15.85
C VAL A 202 -17.44 46.29 -16.73
N TYR A 203 -18.06 45.86 -17.82
CA TYR A 203 -18.93 46.74 -18.57
C TYR A 203 -20.23 46.99 -17.80
N THR A 204 -20.51 48.25 -17.49
CA THR A 204 -21.73 48.67 -16.80
C THR A 204 -22.42 49.80 -17.56
N LEU A 205 -23.75 49.75 -17.60
CA LEU A 205 -24.59 50.82 -18.13
C LEU A 205 -25.41 51.46 -17.00
N PRO A 206 -25.51 52.80 -16.93
CA PRO A 206 -26.39 53.48 -15.99
C PRO A 206 -27.85 53.05 -16.18
N GLY A 207 -28.59 52.80 -15.09
CA GLY A 207 -30.02 52.41 -15.19
C GLY A 207 -30.93 53.45 -15.85
N SER A 208 -30.48 54.71 -15.95
CA SER A 208 -31.15 55.80 -16.67
C SER A 208 -30.90 55.82 -18.18
N THR A 209 -30.13 54.87 -18.71
CA THR A 209 -29.75 54.84 -20.13
C THR A 209 -30.95 54.47 -21.00
N LYS A 210 -31.26 55.33 -21.97
CA LYS A 210 -32.33 55.06 -22.94
C LYS A 210 -31.79 54.15 -24.04
N LEU A 211 -32.51 53.05 -24.29
CA LEU A 211 -32.23 52.11 -25.37
C LEU A 211 -32.42 52.79 -26.73
N THR A 212 -31.32 53.27 -27.28
CA THR A 212 -31.27 53.93 -28.59
C THR A 212 -30.39 53.09 -29.53
N GLN A 213 -30.55 53.24 -30.84
CA GLN A 213 -29.84 52.42 -31.82
C GLN A 213 -28.30 52.54 -31.73
N ALA A 214 -27.79 53.68 -31.27
CA ALA A 214 -26.38 53.88 -30.94
C ALA A 214 -25.97 53.08 -29.69
N THR A 215 -26.77 53.11 -28.63
CA THR A 215 -26.53 52.36 -27.39
C THR A 215 -26.52 50.85 -27.60
N ILE A 216 -27.43 50.35 -28.46
CA ILE A 216 -27.47 48.93 -28.85
C ILE A 216 -26.20 48.55 -29.60
N ARG A 217 -25.72 49.43 -30.49
CA ARG A 217 -24.49 49.19 -31.26
C ARG A 217 -23.27 49.10 -30.35
N ASP A 218 -23.17 49.94 -29.33
CA ASP A 218 -22.07 49.91 -28.35
C ASP A 218 -22.07 48.62 -27.52
N ILE A 219 -23.24 48.09 -27.14
CA ILE A 219 -23.35 46.80 -26.42
C ILE A 219 -22.86 45.62 -27.28
N TYR A 220 -23.09 45.67 -28.60
CA TYR A 220 -22.75 44.59 -29.53
C TYR A 220 -21.26 44.55 -29.93
N HIS A 221 -20.52 45.65 -29.74
CA HIS A 221 -19.11 45.76 -30.13
C HIS A 221 -18.13 45.45 -28.99
N GLN A 222 -18.63 44.93 -27.88
CA GLN A 222 -17.89 44.63 -26.67
C GLN A 222 -17.72 43.13 -26.48
#